data_AF-A0A162B2E7-F1
#
_entry.id   AF-A0A162B2E7-F1
#
_cell.length_a   1.000
_cell.length_b   1.000
_cell.length_c   1.000
_cell.angle_alpha   90.00
_cell.angle_beta   90.00
_cell.angle_gamma   90.00
#
_symmetry.space_group_name_H-M   'P 1'
#
loop_
_entity.id
_entity.type
_entity.pdbx_description
1 polymer ?
#
loop_
_entity_poly.entity_id
_entity_poly.type
_entity_poly.pdbx_seq_one_letter_code
_entity_poly.pdbx_strand_id
1 'polypeptide(L)'
;MNQSKEPQQEQMENGRPAISTALLVRMAHHVSKRKFLHFYLPCIVVVALILGGCKFLLEDGMERTDAIAIAVMVFAFYSWFAVVAVWAPQGEEFLAHIEFMFGHKTREGVLDMFQSGEAWSGGLNVMQIAKSVGEYEGSKYVELKFDAVA
;
A
#
# COMPACT_ATOMS: atom_id res chain seq x y z
N MET A 1 11.00 28.66 -23.60
CA MET A 1 9.53 28.52 -23.58
C MET A 1 9.21 27.63 -22.39
N ASN A 2 8.80 28.27 -21.30
CA ASN A 2 8.60 27.64 -19.98
C ASN A 2 7.44 26.64 -20.05
N GLN A 3 7.74 25.35 -19.91
CA GLN A 3 6.75 24.41 -19.39
C GLN A 3 6.87 24.46 -17.86
N SER A 4 5.91 25.17 -17.27
CA SER A 4 5.60 25.14 -15.86
C SER A 4 5.52 23.68 -15.42
N LYS A 5 6.54 23.17 -14.72
CA LYS A 5 6.39 21.96 -13.92
C LYS A 5 5.26 22.25 -12.93
N GLU A 6 4.21 21.44 -12.96
CA GLU A 6 3.08 21.61 -12.06
C GLU A 6 3.56 21.57 -10.60
N PRO A 7 3.01 22.41 -9.72
CA PRO A 7 3.42 22.46 -8.31
C PRO A 7 3.27 21.12 -7.57
N GLN A 8 2.52 20.17 -8.15
CA GLN A 8 2.35 18.82 -7.64
C GLN A 8 3.57 17.91 -7.83
N GLN A 9 4.40 18.13 -8.87
CA GLN A 9 5.64 17.36 -9.08
C GLN A 9 6.76 17.79 -8.12
N GLU A 10 6.81 19.08 -7.76
CA GLU A 10 7.81 19.67 -6.86
C GLU A 10 7.52 19.42 -5.37
N GLN A 11 6.24 19.42 -4.97
CA GLN A 11 5.83 18.98 -3.62
C GLN A 11 6.15 17.51 -3.34
N MET A 12 6.34 16.78 -4.42
CA MET A 12 6.61 15.37 -4.42
C MET A 12 8.10 15.15 -4.08
N GLU A 13 9.10 15.82 -4.67
CA GLU A 13 10.51 15.68 -4.19
C GLU A 13 10.72 16.10 -2.71
N ASN A 14 9.97 17.12 -2.28
CA ASN A 14 9.91 17.72 -0.94
C ASN A 14 9.85 16.84 0.33
N GLY A 15 8.90 15.88 0.32
CA GLY A 15 8.34 15.28 1.55
C GLY A 15 7.82 13.84 1.36
N ARG A 16 8.36 13.15 0.35
CA ARG A 16 7.73 12.00 -0.30
C ARG A 16 7.69 10.65 0.41
N PRO A 17 8.58 10.26 1.36
CA PRO A 17 8.62 8.84 1.76
C PRO A 17 7.36 8.42 2.51
N ALA A 18 6.77 9.30 3.33
CA ALA A 18 5.54 8.98 4.05
C ALA A 18 4.31 8.93 3.14
N ILE A 19 4.22 9.84 2.16
CA ILE A 19 3.10 9.91 1.21
C ILE A 19 3.15 8.75 0.20
N SER A 20 4.34 8.37 -0.27
CA SER A 20 4.53 7.19 -1.13
C SER A 20 4.21 5.90 -0.37
N THR A 21 4.70 5.76 0.87
CA THR A 21 4.43 4.57 1.70
C THR A 21 2.94 4.43 2.00
N ALA A 22 2.26 5.53 2.35
CA ALA A 22 0.81 5.51 2.60
C ALA A 22 0.02 5.09 1.35
N LEU A 23 0.43 5.55 0.16
CA LEU A 23 -0.19 5.16 -1.11
C LEU A 23 0.00 3.66 -1.38
N LEU A 24 1.20 3.13 -1.16
CA LEU A 24 1.52 1.71 -1.35
C LEU A 24 0.74 0.80 -0.40
N VAL A 25 0.67 1.15 0.90
CA VAL A 25 -0.14 0.41 1.88
C VAL A 25 -1.62 0.42 1.47
N ARG A 26 -2.11 1.56 0.99
CA ARG A 26 -3.50 1.69 0.52
C ARG A 26 -3.78 0.84 -0.72
N MET A 27 -2.86 0.81 -1.68
CA MET A 27 -2.94 -0.09 -2.84
C MET A 27 -2.96 -1.56 -2.41
N ALA A 28 -2.03 -1.95 -1.52
CA ALA A 28 -1.97 -3.30 -0.99
C ALA A 28 -3.29 -3.70 -0.31
N HIS A 29 -3.90 -2.81 0.48
CA HIS A 29 -5.19 -3.06 1.11
C HIS A 29 -6.34 -3.21 0.10
N HIS A 30 -6.34 -2.42 -0.98
CA HIS A 30 -7.39 -2.49 -2.00
C HIS A 30 -7.33 -3.79 -2.79
N VAL A 31 -6.11 -4.17 -3.20
CA VAL A 31 -5.84 -5.31 -4.09
C VAL A 31 -5.85 -6.65 -3.34
N SER A 32 -5.54 -6.64 -2.04
CA SER A 32 -5.47 -7.89 -1.27
C SER A 32 -6.84 -8.59 -1.19
N LYS A 33 -6.90 -9.81 -1.72
CA LYS A 33 -8.07 -10.71 -1.59
C LYS A 33 -8.23 -11.26 -0.16
N ARG A 34 -7.15 -11.27 0.62
CA ARG A 34 -7.09 -11.81 1.99
C ARG A 34 -6.83 -10.70 3.02
N LYS A 35 -7.66 -9.66 2.98
CA LYS A 35 -7.56 -8.49 3.89
C LYS A 35 -7.51 -8.92 5.36
N PHE A 36 -8.33 -9.92 5.73
CA PHE A 36 -8.35 -10.51 7.06
C PHE A 36 -6.96 -10.97 7.52
N LEU A 37 -6.24 -11.71 6.68
CA LEU A 37 -4.96 -12.30 7.03
C LEU A 37 -3.83 -11.26 7.03
N HIS A 38 -3.79 -10.39 6.02
CA HIS A 38 -2.64 -9.49 5.82
C HIS A 38 -2.76 -8.17 6.57
N PHE A 39 -3.97 -7.70 6.89
CA PHE A 39 -4.18 -6.39 7.51
C PHE A 39 -4.82 -6.50 8.89
N TYR A 40 -5.90 -7.26 9.03
CA TYR A 40 -6.60 -7.32 10.31
C TYR A 40 -5.87 -8.19 11.35
N LEU A 41 -5.32 -9.34 10.95
CA LEU A 41 -4.63 -10.25 11.87
C LEU A 41 -3.38 -9.60 12.52
N PRO A 42 -2.46 -8.93 11.80
CA PRO A 42 -1.35 -8.23 12.42
C PRO A 42 -1.82 -7.14 13.39
N CYS A 43 -2.85 -6.37 13.04
CA CYS A 43 -3.43 -5.36 13.94
C CYS A 43 -3.99 -5.99 15.23
N ILE A 44 -4.71 -7.11 15.12
CA ILE A 44 -5.26 -7.82 16.28
C ILE A 44 -4.12 -8.33 17.19
N VAL A 45 -3.07 -8.91 16.61
CA VAL A 45 -1.90 -9.38 17.35
C VAL A 45 -1.21 -8.23 18.09
N VAL A 46 -0.99 -7.10 17.41
CA VAL A 46 -0.38 -5.91 18.03
C VAL A 46 -1.23 -5.40 19.19
N VAL A 47 -2.55 -5.26 19.01
CA VAL A 47 -3.46 -4.84 20.08
C VAL A 47 -3.42 -5.81 21.27
N ALA A 48 -3.44 -7.11 21.01
CA ALA A 48 -3.36 -8.12 22.07
C ALA A 48 -2.03 -8.04 22.85
N LEU A 49 -0.91 -7.86 22.16
CA LEU A 49 0.41 -7.69 22.78
C LEU A 49 0.47 -6.44 23.66
N ILE A 50 -0.15 -5.35 23.23
CA ILE A 50 -0.17 -4.09 23.99
C ILE A 50 -1.02 -4.22 25.24
N LEU A 51 -2.23 -4.77 25.12
CA LEU A 51 -3.09 -4.97 26.27
C LEU A 51 -2.47 -5.95 27.28
N GLY A 52 -1.87 -7.04 26.79
CA GLY A 52 -1.12 -7.99 27.62
C GLY A 52 0.10 -7.36 28.29
N GLY A 53 0.89 -6.59 27.54
CA GLY A 53 2.07 -5.88 28.04
C GLY A 53 1.72 -4.80 29.06
N CYS A 54 0.69 -3.97 28.80
CA CYS A 54 0.16 -3.01 29.77
C CYS A 54 -0.24 -3.71 31.07
N LYS A 55 -1.00 -4.81 30.97
CA LYS A 55 -1.47 -5.54 32.15
C LYS A 55 -0.29 -6.09 32.95
N PHE A 56 0.68 -6.70 32.28
CA PHE A 56 1.89 -7.23 32.91
C PHE A 56 2.71 -6.15 33.61
N LEU A 57 2.94 -5.00 32.96
CA LEU A 57 3.68 -3.88 33.55
C LEU A 57 2.97 -3.28 34.77
N LEU A 58 1.64 -3.21 34.75
CA LEU A 58 0.85 -2.76 35.90
C LEU A 58 0.90 -3.76 37.07
N GLU A 59 0.91 -5.06 36.78
CA GLU A 59 1.05 -6.12 37.81
C GLU A 59 2.44 -6.11 38.45
N ASP A 60 3.47 -5.68 37.73
CA ASP A 60 4.86 -5.55 38.22
C ASP A 60 5.08 -4.27 39.06
N GLY A 61 4.01 -3.50 39.33
CA GLY A 61 4.04 -2.31 40.19
C GLY A 61 4.51 -1.03 39.48
N MET A 62 4.58 -1.03 38.15
CA MET A 62 4.94 0.16 37.38
C MET A 62 3.87 1.25 37.51
N GLU A 63 4.31 2.51 37.51
CA GLU A 63 3.40 3.64 37.51
C GLU A 63 2.51 3.64 36.26
N ARG A 64 1.22 3.94 36.42
CA ARG A 64 0.22 3.77 35.37
C ARG A 64 0.53 4.57 34.11
N THR A 65 1.12 5.75 34.28
CA THR A 65 1.56 6.66 33.22
C THR A 65 2.66 6.02 32.38
N ASP A 66 3.66 5.40 33.01
CA ASP A 66 4.80 4.79 32.32
C ASP A 66 4.37 3.52 31.58
N ALA A 67 3.52 2.70 32.20
CA ALA A 67 2.98 1.49 31.56
C ALA A 67 2.18 1.83 30.29
N ILE A 68 1.41 2.92 30.29
CA ILE A 68 0.68 3.40 29.11
C ILE A 68 1.65 3.99 28.07
N ALA A 69 2.63 4.79 28.49
CA ALA A 69 3.59 5.41 27.58
C ALA A 69 4.41 4.36 26.81
N ILE A 70 4.91 3.33 27.51
CA ILE A 70 5.64 2.21 26.90
C ILE A 70 4.74 1.47 25.91
N ALA A 71 3.51 1.16 26.30
CA ALA A 71 2.54 0.49 25.45
C ALA A 71 2.21 1.26 24.16
N VAL A 72 2.05 2.59 24.25
CA VAL A 72 1.83 3.45 23.08
C VAL A 72 3.07 3.51 22.19
N MET A 73 4.29 3.56 22.77
CA MET A 73 5.52 3.50 21.98
C MET A 73 5.67 2.16 21.25
N VAL A 74 5.38 1.06 21.93
CA VAL A 74 5.38 -0.29 21.34
C VAL A 74 4.34 -0.40 20.22
N PHE A 75 3.14 0.15 20.41
CA PHE A 75 2.12 0.22 19.36
C PHE A 75 2.60 0.99 18.13
N ALA A 76 3.16 2.18 18.35
CA ALA A 76 3.65 3.03 17.27
C ALA A 76 4.78 2.33 16.50
N PHE A 77 5.72 1.70 17.21
CA PHE A 77 6.83 0.98 16.61
C PHE A 77 6.37 -0.21 15.76
N TYR A 78 5.51 -1.09 16.29
CA TYR A 78 5.02 -2.24 15.54
C TYR A 78 4.10 -1.85 14.39
N SER A 79 3.29 -0.80 14.56
CA SER A 79 2.45 -0.27 13.48
C SER A 79 3.30 0.29 12.34
N TRP A 80 4.33 1.08 12.67
CA TRP A 80 5.31 1.56 11.70
C TRP A 80 6.04 0.41 10.99
N PHE A 81 6.49 -0.58 11.76
CA PHE A 81 7.16 -1.75 11.20
C PHE A 81 6.27 -2.53 10.24
N ALA A 82 5.00 -2.78 10.59
CA ALA A 82 4.04 -3.46 9.71
C ALA A 82 3.81 -2.67 8.40
N VAL A 83 3.70 -1.34 8.50
CA VAL A 83 3.56 -0.46 7.34
C VAL A 83 4.75 -0.59 6.39
N VAL A 84 5.98 -0.48 6.91
CA VAL A 84 7.19 -0.44 6.09
C VAL A 84 7.63 -1.82 5.61
N ALA A 85 7.60 -2.84 6.47
CA ALA A 85 8.16 -4.15 6.17
C ALA A 85 7.18 -5.13 5.53
N VAL A 86 5.86 -4.92 5.72
CA VAL A 86 4.84 -5.88 5.27
C VAL A 86 3.96 -5.28 4.19
N TRP A 87 3.35 -4.12 4.44
CA TRP A 87 2.31 -3.60 3.55
C TRP A 87 2.85 -2.78 2.38
N ALA A 88 3.87 -1.95 2.58
CA ALA A 88 4.46 -1.18 1.49
C ALA A 88 5.07 -2.07 0.38
N PRO A 89 5.83 -3.14 0.69
CA PRO A 89 6.37 -4.05 -0.33
C PRO A 89 5.27 -4.74 -1.14
N GLN A 90 4.11 -5.06 -0.54
CA GLN A 90 2.98 -5.64 -1.27
C GLN A 90 2.40 -4.66 -2.30
N GLY A 91 2.38 -3.37 -1.99
CA GLY A 91 1.98 -2.33 -2.94
C GLY A 91 2.98 -2.19 -4.08
N GLU A 92 4.27 -2.27 -3.78
CA GLU A 92 5.34 -2.23 -4.79
C GLU A 92 5.30 -3.45 -5.70
N GLU A 93 5.14 -4.65 -5.12
CA GLU A 93 5.02 -5.90 -5.88
C GLU A 93 3.81 -5.87 -6.82
N PHE A 94 2.69 -5.30 -6.39
CA PHE A 94 1.54 -5.10 -7.25
C PHE A 94 1.84 -4.19 -8.45
N LEU A 95 2.52 -3.07 -8.23
CA LEU A 95 2.91 -2.15 -9.31
C LEU A 95 3.93 -2.79 -10.26
N ALA A 96 4.91 -3.52 -9.72
CA ALA A 96 5.87 -4.28 -10.50
C ALA A 96 5.17 -5.36 -11.34
N HIS A 97 4.15 -6.01 -10.78
CA HIS A 97 3.35 -6.99 -11.51
C HIS A 97 2.55 -6.33 -12.67
N ILE A 98 1.96 -5.15 -12.45
CA ILE A 98 1.29 -4.41 -13.53
C ILE A 98 2.27 -4.03 -14.64
N GLU A 99 3.44 -3.52 -14.26
CA GLU A 99 4.47 -3.12 -15.22
C GLU A 99 4.96 -4.32 -16.04
N PHE A 100 5.17 -5.46 -15.40
CA PHE A 100 5.55 -6.69 -16.09
C PHE A 100 4.44 -7.22 -17.02
N MET A 101 3.19 -7.17 -16.57
CA MET A 101 2.07 -7.78 -17.29
C MET A 101 1.55 -6.92 -18.44
N PHE A 102 1.50 -5.60 -18.27
CA PHE A 102 0.90 -4.67 -19.22
C PHE A 102 1.90 -3.66 -19.80
N GLY A 103 2.75 -3.08 -18.95
CA GLY A 103 3.74 -2.10 -19.37
C GLY A 103 3.84 -0.91 -18.44
N HIS A 104 4.82 -0.03 -18.73
CA HIS A 104 5.16 1.09 -17.88
C HIS A 104 4.07 2.17 -17.85
N LYS A 105 3.43 2.46 -18.97
CA LYS A 105 2.38 3.51 -19.03
C LYS A 105 1.12 3.06 -18.28
N THR A 106 0.83 1.76 -18.30
CA THR A 106 -0.27 1.19 -17.52
C THR A 106 0.01 1.29 -16.01
N ARG A 107 1.26 1.07 -15.58
CA ARG A 107 1.66 1.29 -14.19
C ARG A 107 1.46 2.75 -13.76
N GLU A 108 1.88 3.70 -14.59
CA GLU A 108 1.69 5.14 -14.31
C GLU A 108 0.20 5.52 -14.25
N GLY A 109 -0.62 5.02 -15.18
CA GLY A 109 -2.07 5.26 -15.16
C GLY A 109 -2.76 4.67 -13.93
N VAL A 110 -2.30 3.52 -13.44
CA VAL A 110 -2.80 2.94 -12.18
C VAL A 110 -2.38 3.81 -10.99
N LEU A 111 -1.12 4.27 -10.95
CA LEU A 111 -0.66 5.18 -9.89
C LEU A 111 -1.50 6.46 -9.84
N ASP A 112 -1.76 7.07 -11.00
CA ASP A 112 -2.57 8.28 -11.12
C ASP A 112 -4.01 8.05 -10.65
N MET A 113 -4.64 6.94 -11.03
CA MET A 113 -5.99 6.58 -10.58
C MET A 113 -6.10 6.40 -9.05
N PHE A 114 -5.04 5.88 -8.42
CA PHE A 114 -4.99 5.76 -6.96
C PHE A 114 -4.72 7.11 -6.25
N GLN A 115 -4.02 8.04 -6.91
CA GLN A 115 -3.78 9.39 -6.41
C GLN A 115 -5.02 10.28 -6.54
N SER A 116 -5.71 10.24 -7.68
CA SER A 116 -6.97 10.95 -7.94
C SER A 116 -8.13 10.42 -7.09
N GLY A 117 -7.99 9.18 -6.64
CA GLY A 117 -8.96 8.50 -5.79
C GLY A 117 -10.12 7.84 -6.53
N GLU A 118 -10.09 7.85 -7.86
CA GLU A 118 -11.06 7.15 -8.70
C GLU A 118 -11.04 5.64 -8.49
N ALA A 119 -9.87 5.08 -8.15
CA ALA A 119 -9.74 3.65 -7.81
C ALA A 119 -10.64 3.25 -6.62
N TRP A 120 -11.02 4.21 -5.76
CA TRP A 120 -11.80 3.97 -4.55
C TRP A 120 -13.31 3.95 -4.79
N SER A 121 -13.81 4.78 -5.71
CA SER A 121 -15.25 4.94 -5.98
C SER A 121 -15.73 4.09 -7.15
N GLY A 122 -14.91 3.96 -8.20
CA GLY A 122 -15.25 3.24 -9.43
C GLY A 122 -14.70 1.81 -9.51
N GLY A 123 -13.82 1.44 -8.59
CA GLY A 123 -13.09 0.17 -8.62
C GLY A 123 -11.90 0.19 -9.58
N LEU A 124 -10.90 -0.64 -9.30
CA LEU A 124 -9.68 -0.72 -10.09
C LEU A 124 -9.88 -1.55 -11.37
N ASN A 125 -9.83 -0.91 -12.53
CA ASN A 125 -9.93 -1.57 -13.83
C ASN A 125 -8.65 -1.43 -14.67
N VAL A 126 -7.64 -2.24 -14.34
CA VAL A 126 -6.33 -2.23 -15.00
C VAL A 126 -6.42 -2.48 -16.51
N MET A 127 -7.38 -3.28 -16.97
CA MET A 127 -7.56 -3.58 -18.40
C MET A 127 -8.04 -2.36 -19.18
N GLN A 128 -8.95 -1.57 -18.60
CA GLN A 128 -9.43 -0.36 -19.24
C GLN A 128 -8.32 0.69 -19.33
N ILE A 129 -7.49 0.82 -18.29
CA ILE A 129 -6.30 1.68 -18.29
C ILE A 129 -5.32 1.23 -19.36
N ALA A 130 -4.98 -0.06 -19.41
CA ALA A 130 -4.09 -0.62 -20.43
C ALA A 130 -4.58 -0.36 -21.86
N LYS A 131 -5.91 -0.43 -22.08
CA LYS A 131 -6.53 -0.10 -23.37
C LYS A 131 -6.45 1.38 -23.69
N SER A 132 -6.70 2.27 -22.71
CA SER A 132 -6.62 3.72 -22.94
C SER A 132 -5.19 4.20 -23.22
N VAL A 133 -4.18 3.53 -22.68
CA VAL A 133 -2.77 3.84 -22.95
C VAL A 133 -2.18 3.08 -24.15
N GLY A 134 -2.96 2.18 -24.78
CA GLY A 134 -2.55 1.41 -25.96
C GLY A 134 -1.55 0.28 -25.69
N GLU A 135 -1.34 -0.12 -24.43
CA GLU A 135 -0.42 -1.21 -24.07
C GLU A 135 -1.11 -2.58 -23.96
N TYR A 136 -2.44 -2.61 -23.98
CA TYR A 136 -3.20 -3.86 -23.79
C TYR A 136 -2.90 -4.92 -24.86
N GLU A 137 -2.88 -4.58 -26.14
CA GLU A 137 -2.77 -5.57 -27.23
C GLU A 137 -1.38 -6.21 -27.32
N GLY A 138 -0.32 -5.49 -26.93
CA GLY A 138 1.05 -6.00 -26.88
C GLY A 138 1.48 -6.52 -25.50
N SER A 139 0.53 -6.68 -24.57
CA SER A 139 0.83 -7.05 -23.19
C SER A 139 1.08 -8.55 -23.02
N LYS A 140 1.97 -8.92 -22.08
CA LYS A 140 2.16 -10.30 -21.64
C LYS A 140 0.87 -10.93 -21.12
N TYR A 141 -0.03 -10.12 -20.56
CA TYR A 141 -1.34 -10.56 -20.12
C TYR A 141 -2.15 -11.21 -21.25
N VAL A 142 -2.12 -10.60 -22.44
CA VAL A 142 -2.85 -11.12 -23.61
C VAL A 142 -2.16 -12.37 -24.15
N GLU A 143 -0.83 -12.36 -24.27
CA GLU A 143 -0.01 -13.50 -24.71
C GLU A 143 -0.28 -14.76 -23.86
N LEU A 144 -0.18 -14.65 -22.53
CA LEU A 144 -0.43 -15.75 -21.59
C LEU A 144 -1.87 -16.26 -21.63
N LYS A 145 -2.83 -15.41 -21.99
CA LYS A 145 -4.24 -15.79 -22.07
C LYS A 145 -4.54 -16.57 -23.35
N PHE A 146 -3.83 -16.30 -24.44
CA PHE A 146 -3.95 -17.05 -25.69
C PHE A 146 -3.25 -18.42 -25.59
N ASP A 147 -2.12 -18.53 -24.89
CA ASP A 147 -1.43 -19.80 -24.65
C ASP A 147 -2.21 -20.77 -23.75
N ALA A 148 -3.05 -20.26 -22.84
CA ALA A 148 -3.88 -21.10 -21.97
C ALA A 148 -5.11 -21.70 -22.69
N VAL A 149 -5.38 -21.29 -23.93
CA VAL A 149 -6.56 -21.70 -24.72
C VAL A 149 -6.16 -22.54 -25.96
N ALA A 150 -4.88 -22.59 -26.30
CA ALA A 150 -4.31 -23.45 -27.34
C ALA A 150 -3.96 -24.85 -26.79
#